data_AF-A0A8D9G5D6-F1
#
_entry.id   AF-A0A8D9G5D6-F1
#
_cell.length_a   1.000
_cell.length_b   1.000
_cell.length_c   1.000
_cell.angle_alpha   90.00
_cell.angle_beta   90.00
_cell.angle_gamma   90.00
#
_symmetry.space_group_name_H-M   'P 1'
#
loop_
_entity.id
_entity.type
_entity.pdbx_description
1 polymer ?
#
loop_
_entity_poly.entity_id
_entity_poly.type
_entity_poly.pdbx_seq_one_letter_code
_entity_poly.pdbx_strand_id
1 'polypeptide(L)'
;MRSSFIKIPLEPYVYVERRSDESLTRVLKLSMNLSGGNTRTLVFHFNLFLSGDQLTYTAERCPGLRRLVLPAWNRIKKTGICKAIRIWKDLESLTMPSIANPPYLFTEIANNCNNFKELKIMGPFEIFFADTLISCLPNLKTLSLRCSAINREALIKILDGLKDLEVLNISHSYLVELSGWQPQKKVIVRELDEVILEKASRLKRFLTCMEHETCVMCQRTENDEGIVRWYKYEEDDWKVDEVSSLHL
;
A
#
# COMPACT_ATOMS: atom_id res chain seq x y z
N MET A 1 -25.20 20.46 16.31
CA MET A 1 -24.67 19.09 16.05
C MET A 1 -23.16 19.16 16.12
N ARG A 2 -22.50 18.35 16.96
CA ARG A 2 -21.03 18.24 16.97
C ARG A 2 -20.64 17.27 15.85
N SER A 3 -20.14 17.79 14.73
CA SER A 3 -19.67 16.99 13.61
C SER A 3 -18.45 16.16 14.06
N SER A 4 -18.52 14.84 13.94
CA SER A 4 -17.38 13.94 14.17
C SER A 4 -16.59 13.82 12.88
N PHE A 5 -15.56 14.64 12.75
CA PHE A 5 -14.60 14.58 11.65
C PHE A 5 -13.20 14.34 12.20
N ILE A 6 -12.36 13.66 11.43
CA ILE A 6 -10.92 13.70 11.68
C ILE A 6 -10.45 15.04 11.14
N LYS A 7 -10.01 15.92 12.03
CA LYS A 7 -9.45 17.22 11.67
C LYS A 7 -8.08 16.97 11.03
N ILE A 8 -8.05 16.85 9.71
CA ILE A 8 -6.82 16.93 8.94
C ILE A 8 -6.47 18.41 8.68
N PRO A 9 -5.18 18.76 8.51
CA PRO A 9 -4.72 20.15 8.33
C PRO A 9 -5.39 20.94 7.19
N LEU A 10 -6.01 20.28 6.20
CA LEU A 10 -6.63 20.92 5.03
C LEU A 10 -7.97 20.24 4.70
N GLU A 11 -8.93 21.01 4.20
CA GLU A 11 -10.22 20.50 3.73
C GLU A 11 -10.06 19.62 2.47
N PRO A 12 -10.97 18.63 2.24
CA PRO A 12 -12.15 18.34 3.03
C PRO A 12 -11.83 17.50 4.26
N TYR A 13 -12.41 17.87 5.41
CA TYR A 13 -12.36 17.03 6.61
C TYR A 13 -12.79 15.60 6.28
N VAL A 14 -12.12 14.59 6.84
CA VAL A 14 -12.59 13.21 6.73
C VAL A 14 -13.79 13.05 7.66
N TYR A 15 -15.00 13.14 7.10
CA TYR A 15 -16.25 13.02 7.84
C TYR A 15 -16.46 11.56 8.26
N VAL A 16 -16.52 11.32 9.57
CA VAL A 16 -16.74 9.99 10.18
C VAL A 16 -18.15 9.95 10.76
N GLU A 17 -19.14 10.36 9.95
CA GLU A 17 -20.55 10.37 10.35
C GLU A 17 -21.35 9.33 9.56
N ARG A 18 -22.38 8.76 10.20
CA ARG A 18 -23.36 7.83 9.59
C ARG A 18 -23.86 8.28 8.21
N ARG A 19 -24.06 9.58 7.99
CA ARG A 19 -24.51 10.14 6.69
C ARG A 19 -23.50 9.92 5.56
N SER A 20 -22.20 9.98 5.87
CA SER A 20 -21.13 9.74 4.91
C SER A 20 -21.06 8.25 4.55
N ASP A 21 -21.22 7.38 5.55
CA ASP A 21 -21.32 5.92 5.33
C ASP A 21 -22.54 5.57 4.44
N GLU A 22 -23.70 6.20 4.68
CA GLU A 22 -24.90 6.01 3.86
C GLU A 22 -24.71 6.50 2.42
N SER A 23 -24.06 7.64 2.24
CA SER A 23 -23.77 8.21 0.92
C SER A 23 -22.80 7.33 0.12
N LEU A 24 -21.68 6.92 0.73
CA LEU A 24 -20.73 6.00 0.11
C LEU A 24 -21.39 4.65 -0.22
N THR A 25 -22.23 4.13 0.67
CA THR A 25 -22.97 2.89 0.43
C THR A 25 -23.90 3.02 -0.77
N ARG A 26 -24.60 4.15 -0.95
CA ARG A 26 -25.46 4.39 -2.11
C ARG A 26 -24.64 4.42 -3.40
N VAL A 27 -23.50 5.13 -3.41
CA VAL A 27 -22.59 5.18 -4.55
C VAL A 27 -22.10 3.77 -4.90
N LEU A 28 -21.61 3.00 -3.94
CA LEU A 28 -21.16 1.62 -4.17
C LEU A 28 -22.28 0.74 -4.74
N LYS A 29 -23.49 0.80 -4.16
CA LYS A 29 -24.65 0.05 -4.67
C LYS A 29 -24.98 0.40 -6.12
N LEU A 30 -25.02 1.69 -6.45
CA LEU A 30 -25.29 2.16 -7.81
C LEU A 30 -24.20 1.71 -8.78
N SER A 31 -22.92 1.95 -8.45
CA SER A 31 -21.78 1.57 -9.29
C SER A 31 -21.74 0.06 -9.54
N MET A 32 -21.98 -0.76 -8.51
CA MET A 32 -21.98 -2.22 -8.64
C MET A 32 -23.18 -2.76 -9.42
N ASN A 33 -24.35 -2.13 -9.29
CA ASN A 33 -25.51 -2.50 -10.10
C ASN A 33 -25.28 -2.15 -11.58
N LEU A 34 -24.70 -0.98 -11.86
CA LEU A 34 -24.40 -0.53 -13.22
C LEU A 34 -23.30 -1.38 -13.88
N SER A 35 -22.30 -1.84 -13.12
CA SER A 35 -21.22 -2.66 -13.67
C SER A 35 -21.65 -4.10 -13.97
N GLY A 36 -22.78 -4.56 -13.42
CA GLY A 36 -23.27 -5.93 -13.63
C GLY A 36 -22.28 -7.01 -13.17
N GLY A 37 -21.44 -6.70 -12.17
CA GLY A 37 -20.40 -7.60 -11.67
C GLY A 37 -19.14 -7.69 -12.53
N ASN A 38 -19.01 -6.86 -13.58
CA ASN A 38 -17.87 -6.86 -14.49
C ASN A 38 -16.70 -5.99 -14.03
N THR A 39 -16.80 -5.32 -12.87
CA THR A 39 -15.72 -4.50 -12.33
C THR A 39 -14.47 -5.35 -12.07
N ARG A 40 -13.38 -5.04 -12.78
CA ARG A 40 -12.06 -5.68 -12.60
C ARG A 40 -11.08 -4.86 -11.76
N THR A 41 -11.29 -3.55 -11.71
CA THR A 41 -10.44 -2.62 -10.97
C THR A 41 -11.31 -1.77 -10.06
N LEU A 42 -10.94 -1.68 -8.79
CA LEU A 42 -11.62 -0.87 -7.80
C LEU A 42 -10.60 0.01 -7.08
N VAL A 43 -10.79 1.32 -7.22
CA VAL A 43 -9.90 2.33 -6.65
C VAL A 43 -10.67 3.15 -5.63
N PHE A 44 -10.30 3.02 -4.37
CA PHE A 44 -10.80 3.89 -3.32
C PHE A 44 -9.89 5.10 -3.17
N HIS A 45 -10.46 6.29 -3.29
CA HIS A 45 -9.77 7.54 -3.05
C HIS A 45 -9.21 7.60 -1.62
N PHE A 46 -8.01 8.14 -1.42
CA PHE A 46 -7.32 8.12 -0.12
C PHE A 46 -8.10 8.83 1.01
N ASN A 47 -9.00 9.77 0.68
CA ASN A 47 -9.89 10.44 1.63
C ASN A 47 -11.13 9.64 2.05
N LEU A 48 -11.38 8.45 1.47
CA LEU A 48 -12.51 7.62 1.85
C LEU A 48 -12.24 6.85 3.14
N PHE A 49 -13.24 6.79 4.01
CA PHE A 49 -13.17 6.06 5.27
C PHE A 49 -14.00 4.77 5.20
N LEU A 50 -13.46 3.78 4.48
CA LEU A 50 -14.18 2.56 4.11
C LEU A 50 -14.43 1.65 5.33
N SER A 51 -15.65 1.13 5.44
CA SER A 51 -16.03 0.13 6.45
C SER A 51 -15.86 -1.31 5.94
N GLY A 52 -15.75 -2.26 6.87
CA GLY A 52 -15.69 -3.69 6.53
C GLY A 52 -16.95 -4.18 5.81
N ASP A 53 -18.13 -3.65 6.15
CA ASP A 53 -19.40 -4.04 5.52
C ASP A 53 -19.49 -3.52 4.08
N GLN A 54 -19.02 -2.29 3.83
CA GLN A 54 -18.96 -1.71 2.49
C GLN A 54 -17.98 -2.47 1.59
N LEU A 55 -16.79 -2.83 2.13
CA LEU A 55 -15.81 -3.64 1.42
C LEU A 55 -16.38 -5.02 1.07
N THR A 56 -17.00 -5.69 2.05
CA THR A 56 -17.61 -7.01 1.89
C THR A 56 -18.74 -6.98 0.85
N TYR A 57 -19.65 -6.01 0.95
CA TYR A 57 -20.72 -5.83 -0.04
C TYR A 57 -20.14 -5.67 -1.45
N THR A 58 -19.09 -4.87 -1.59
CA THR A 58 -18.45 -4.66 -2.88
C THR A 58 -17.84 -5.96 -3.39
N ALA A 59 -17.16 -6.71 -2.53
CA ALA A 59 -16.58 -8.01 -2.88
C ALA A 59 -17.64 -9.01 -3.38
N GLU A 60 -18.77 -9.10 -2.68
CA GLU A 60 -19.89 -9.97 -3.05
C GLU A 60 -20.52 -9.57 -4.40
N ARG A 61 -20.46 -8.29 -4.78
CA ARG A 61 -21.02 -7.80 -6.05
C ARG A 61 -20.05 -7.84 -7.23
N CYS A 62 -18.75 -7.78 -7.00
CA CYS A 62 -17.73 -7.90 -8.04
C CYS A 62 -16.71 -9.00 -7.67
N PRO A 63 -17.08 -10.28 -7.75
CA PRO A 63 -16.22 -11.38 -7.28
C PRO A 63 -14.98 -11.57 -8.15
N GLY A 64 -15.02 -11.21 -9.44
CA GLY A 64 -13.86 -11.31 -10.33
C GLY A 64 -12.99 -10.06 -10.38
N LEU A 65 -12.85 -9.36 -9.24
CA LEU A 65 -11.94 -8.22 -9.12
C LEU A 65 -10.48 -8.68 -9.26
N ARG A 66 -9.70 -7.95 -10.04
CA ARG A 66 -8.28 -8.22 -10.30
C ARG A 66 -7.34 -7.21 -9.65
N ARG A 67 -7.78 -5.96 -9.50
CA ARG A 67 -6.97 -4.89 -8.90
C ARG A 67 -7.77 -4.12 -7.85
N LEU A 68 -7.19 -3.99 -6.67
CA LEU A 68 -7.75 -3.24 -5.56
C LEU A 68 -6.78 -2.18 -5.06
N VAL A 69 -7.26 -0.95 -4.90
CA VAL A 69 -6.52 0.13 -4.23
C VAL A 69 -7.32 0.56 -3.02
N LEU A 70 -6.79 0.29 -1.83
CA LEU A 70 -7.39 0.65 -0.56
C LEU A 70 -6.97 2.07 -0.14
N PRO A 71 -7.85 2.80 0.55
CA PRO A 71 -7.49 4.11 1.07
C PRO A 71 -6.49 3.98 2.22
N ALA A 72 -5.67 5.01 2.41
CA ALA A 72 -4.71 5.09 3.52
C ALA A 72 -5.42 5.03 4.89
N TRP A 73 -6.66 5.52 4.96
CA TRP A 73 -7.49 5.57 6.16
C TRP A 73 -8.67 4.63 6.01
N ASN A 74 -8.83 3.64 6.90
CA ASN A 74 -10.01 2.79 6.85
C ASN A 74 -10.41 2.25 8.23
N ARG A 75 -11.67 1.81 8.33
CA ARG A 75 -12.25 1.16 9.50
C ARG A 75 -12.38 -0.34 9.28
N ILE A 76 -11.60 -0.90 8.35
CA ILE A 76 -11.74 -2.29 7.96
C ILE A 76 -11.12 -3.16 9.05
N LYS A 77 -11.97 -3.90 9.76
CA LYS A 77 -11.51 -4.90 10.72
C LYS A 77 -10.87 -6.08 9.98
N LYS A 78 -9.98 -6.80 10.66
CA LYS A 78 -9.34 -8.03 10.14
C LYS A 78 -10.35 -8.99 9.49
N THR A 79 -11.48 -9.22 10.17
CA THR A 79 -12.54 -10.10 9.68
C THR A 79 -13.18 -9.62 8.37
N GLY A 80 -13.35 -8.31 8.21
CA GLY A 80 -13.94 -7.72 7.00
C GLY A 80 -13.04 -7.86 5.78
N ILE A 81 -11.75 -7.53 5.92
CA ILE A 81 -10.81 -7.68 4.80
C ILE A 81 -10.58 -9.15 4.45
N CYS A 82 -10.44 -10.04 5.44
CA CYS A 82 -10.30 -11.48 5.16
C CYS A 82 -11.52 -12.04 4.43
N LYS A 83 -12.75 -11.63 4.81
CA LYS A 83 -13.96 -12.05 4.12
C LYS A 83 -13.95 -11.59 2.65
N ALA A 84 -13.53 -10.35 2.38
CA ALA A 84 -13.43 -9.84 1.02
C ALA A 84 -12.37 -10.58 0.18
N ILE A 85 -11.18 -10.82 0.73
CA ILE A 85 -10.10 -11.56 0.05
C ILE A 85 -10.54 -12.98 -0.37
N ARG A 86 -11.29 -13.69 0.48
CA ARG A 86 -11.83 -15.02 0.15
C ARG A 86 -12.73 -15.03 -1.08
N ILE A 87 -13.36 -13.91 -1.40
CA ILE A 87 -14.26 -13.77 -2.54
C ILE A 87 -13.47 -13.46 -3.82
N TRP A 88 -12.44 -12.61 -3.74
CA TRP A 88 -11.63 -12.16 -4.87
C TRP A 88 -10.55 -13.16 -5.28
N LYS A 89 -10.97 -14.30 -5.82
CA LYS A 89 -10.07 -15.36 -6.28
C LYS A 89 -9.17 -14.95 -7.44
N ASP A 90 -9.63 -13.99 -8.24
CA ASP A 90 -8.92 -13.44 -9.39
C ASP A 90 -8.01 -12.25 -9.03
N LEU A 91 -7.82 -11.93 -7.75
CA LEU A 91 -7.02 -10.77 -7.35
C LEU A 91 -5.56 -10.95 -7.77
N GLU A 92 -5.08 -9.99 -8.57
CA GLU A 92 -3.71 -9.95 -9.12
C GLU A 92 -2.86 -8.87 -8.44
N SER A 93 -3.49 -7.75 -8.08
CA SER A 93 -2.80 -6.52 -7.65
C SER A 93 -3.50 -5.85 -6.47
N LEU A 94 -2.72 -5.47 -5.45
CA LEU A 94 -3.19 -4.76 -4.26
C LEU A 94 -2.31 -3.54 -3.96
N THR A 95 -2.93 -2.38 -3.80
CA THR A 95 -2.33 -1.21 -3.17
C THR A 95 -2.96 -1.00 -1.80
N MET A 96 -2.17 -0.99 -0.74
CA MET A 96 -2.68 -0.87 0.64
C MET A 96 -1.74 -0.08 1.56
N PRO A 97 -2.26 0.52 2.64
CA PRO A 97 -1.41 1.06 3.70
C PRO A 97 -0.61 -0.05 4.38
N SER A 98 0.55 0.30 4.95
CA SER A 98 1.28 -0.58 5.87
C SER A 98 0.41 -0.92 7.10
N ILE A 99 0.52 -2.16 7.58
CA ILE A 99 -0.26 -2.66 8.73
C ILE A 99 0.68 -3.29 9.76
N ALA A 100 0.36 -3.10 11.04
CA ALA A 100 1.20 -3.58 12.15
C ALA A 100 1.32 -5.12 12.25
N ASN A 101 0.33 -5.85 11.71
CA ASN A 101 0.27 -7.31 11.81
C ASN A 101 -0.14 -7.90 10.45
N PRO A 102 0.78 -8.02 9.48
CA PRO A 102 0.47 -8.52 8.14
C PRO A 102 0.08 -10.01 8.01
N PRO A 103 0.49 -10.96 8.88
CA PRO A 103 0.22 -12.38 8.67
C PRO A 103 -1.23 -12.75 8.37
N TYR A 104 -2.20 -12.12 9.06
CA TYR A 104 -3.62 -12.46 8.87
C TYR A 104 -4.11 -12.16 7.45
N LEU A 105 -3.55 -11.13 6.81
CA LEU A 105 -3.96 -10.71 5.47
C LEU A 105 -3.20 -11.51 4.41
N PHE A 106 -1.87 -11.61 4.54
CA PHE A 106 -1.05 -12.27 3.53
C PHE A 106 -1.28 -13.78 3.49
N THR A 107 -1.54 -14.42 4.63
CA THR A 107 -1.98 -15.82 4.65
C THR A 107 -3.31 -16.00 3.92
N GLU A 108 -4.24 -15.05 4.09
CA GLU A 108 -5.53 -15.12 3.41
C GLU A 108 -5.39 -14.91 1.89
N ILE A 109 -4.52 -13.98 1.46
CA ILE A 109 -4.22 -13.77 0.03
C ILE A 109 -3.59 -15.03 -0.56
N ALA A 110 -2.57 -15.59 0.11
CA ALA A 110 -1.88 -16.79 -0.35
C ALA A 110 -2.84 -17.99 -0.53
N ASN A 111 -3.83 -18.13 0.34
CA ASN A 111 -4.78 -19.25 0.30
C ASN A 111 -5.91 -19.09 -0.72
N ASN A 112 -6.22 -17.86 -1.17
CA ASN A 112 -7.43 -17.59 -1.96
C ASN A 112 -7.17 -16.94 -3.32
N CYS A 113 -6.05 -16.23 -3.50
CA CYS A 113 -5.77 -15.41 -4.68
C CYS A 113 -4.60 -16.00 -5.49
N ASN A 114 -4.87 -17.03 -6.29
CA ASN A 114 -3.83 -17.79 -7.00
C ASN A 114 -3.07 -16.98 -8.06
N ASN A 115 -3.63 -15.85 -8.51
CA ASN A 115 -3.02 -14.98 -9.53
C ASN A 115 -2.31 -13.76 -8.93
N PHE A 116 -2.18 -13.69 -7.60
CA PHE A 116 -1.61 -12.54 -6.92
C PHE A 116 -0.13 -12.36 -7.23
N LYS A 117 0.26 -11.19 -7.73
CA LYS A 117 1.63 -10.93 -8.23
C LYS A 117 2.15 -9.52 -8.00
N GLU A 118 1.29 -8.55 -7.74
CA GLU A 118 1.64 -7.13 -7.60
C GLU A 118 1.19 -6.57 -6.25
N LEU A 119 2.11 -5.94 -5.53
CA LEU A 119 1.82 -5.30 -4.25
C LEU A 119 2.46 -3.92 -4.18
N LYS A 120 1.67 -2.92 -3.79
CA LYS A 120 2.14 -1.60 -3.37
C LYS A 120 1.82 -1.38 -1.90
N ILE A 121 2.85 -1.10 -1.10
CA ILE A 121 2.70 -0.74 0.31
C ILE A 121 2.92 0.76 0.47
N MET A 122 1.96 1.40 1.13
CA MET A 122 1.99 2.82 1.46
C MET A 122 2.32 2.99 2.94
N GLY A 123 3.55 3.39 3.26
CA GLY A 123 3.97 3.70 4.63
C GLY A 123 5.21 2.91 5.07
N PRO A 124 5.57 2.97 6.37
CA PRO A 124 6.79 2.35 6.87
C PRO A 124 6.88 0.86 6.55
N PHE A 125 8.06 0.43 6.11
CA PHE A 125 8.37 -0.95 5.75
C PHE A 125 9.46 -1.51 6.67
N GLU A 126 9.05 -2.35 7.62
CA GLU A 126 9.90 -2.86 8.71
C GLU A 126 10.20 -4.36 8.53
N ILE A 127 11.20 -4.87 9.25
CA ILE A 127 11.72 -6.25 9.12
C ILE A 127 10.61 -7.31 9.24
N PHE A 128 9.74 -7.18 10.25
CA PHE A 128 8.63 -8.13 10.46
C PHE A 128 7.67 -8.20 9.26
N PHE A 129 7.45 -7.06 8.60
CA PHE A 129 6.63 -7.01 7.39
C PHE A 129 7.31 -7.76 6.24
N ALA A 130 8.61 -7.54 6.06
CA ALA A 130 9.41 -8.23 5.06
C ALA A 130 9.40 -9.75 5.26
N ASP A 131 9.67 -10.22 6.48
CA ASP A 131 9.67 -11.66 6.80
C ASP A 131 8.31 -12.31 6.56
N THR A 132 7.22 -11.61 6.89
CA THR A 132 5.86 -12.08 6.60
C THR A 132 5.60 -12.15 5.09
N LEU A 133 6.06 -11.14 4.35
CA LEU A 133 5.85 -11.11 2.91
C LEU A 133 6.62 -12.24 2.20
N ILE A 134 7.85 -12.52 2.62
CA ILE A 134 8.67 -13.62 2.10
C ILE A 134 8.02 -14.98 2.40
N SER A 135 7.50 -15.17 3.62
CA SER A 135 6.89 -16.44 4.03
C SER A 135 5.53 -16.69 3.39
N CYS A 136 4.68 -15.67 3.27
CA CYS A 136 3.32 -15.83 2.76
C CYS A 136 3.21 -15.66 1.24
N LEU A 137 4.02 -14.80 0.62
CA LEU A 137 3.90 -14.39 -0.78
C LEU A 137 5.24 -14.54 -1.54
N PRO A 138 5.89 -15.73 -1.53
CA PRO A 138 7.23 -15.91 -2.09
C PRO A 138 7.31 -15.69 -3.61
N ASN A 139 6.18 -15.85 -4.32
CA ASN A 139 6.09 -15.76 -5.78
C ASN A 139 5.75 -14.34 -6.30
N LEU A 140 5.78 -13.33 -5.42
CA LEU A 140 5.49 -11.95 -5.80
C LEU A 140 6.42 -11.46 -6.90
N LYS A 141 5.87 -10.89 -7.98
CA LYS A 141 6.63 -10.43 -9.16
C LYS A 141 6.99 -8.96 -9.08
N THR A 142 6.13 -8.15 -8.47
CA THR A 142 6.29 -6.70 -8.41
C THR A 142 5.99 -6.18 -7.02
N LEU A 143 6.93 -5.43 -6.45
CA LEU A 143 6.78 -4.74 -5.18
C LEU A 143 7.07 -3.26 -5.36
N SER A 144 6.13 -2.40 -4.96
CA SER A 144 6.35 -0.96 -4.83
C SER A 144 6.30 -0.55 -3.37
N LEU A 145 7.39 0.05 -2.92
CA LEU A 145 7.57 0.72 -1.63
C LEU A 145 7.78 2.22 -1.85
N ARG A 146 7.24 2.78 -2.94
CA ARG A 146 7.32 4.20 -3.28
C ARG A 146 6.87 5.08 -2.11
N CYS A 147 7.55 6.21 -1.89
CA CYS A 147 7.21 7.19 -0.85
C CYS A 147 7.13 6.59 0.57
N SER A 148 8.06 5.70 0.93
CA SER A 148 8.05 4.99 2.20
C SER A 148 9.36 5.18 2.98
N ALA A 149 9.26 5.09 4.31
CA ALA A 149 10.42 4.89 5.18
C ALA A 149 10.75 3.39 5.19
N ILE A 150 11.89 3.00 4.63
CA ILE A 150 12.24 1.59 4.44
C ILE A 150 13.37 1.22 5.39
N ASN A 151 13.13 0.24 6.26
CA ASN A 151 14.21 -0.35 7.05
C ASN A 151 15.19 -1.04 6.10
N ARG A 152 16.47 -0.68 6.18
CA ARG A 152 17.49 -1.19 5.26
C ARG A 152 17.65 -2.71 5.33
N GLU A 153 17.62 -3.30 6.53
CA GLU A 153 17.68 -4.75 6.70
C GLU A 153 16.44 -5.43 6.09
N ALA A 154 15.27 -4.81 6.22
CA ALA A 154 14.04 -5.30 5.58
C ALA A 154 14.16 -5.32 4.05
N LEU A 155 14.78 -4.29 3.46
CA LEU A 155 15.05 -4.24 2.02
C LEU A 155 16.00 -5.36 1.58
N ILE A 156 17.10 -5.57 2.31
CA ILE A 156 18.04 -6.67 2.03
C ILE A 156 17.33 -8.03 2.12
N LYS A 157 16.52 -8.24 3.17
CA LYS A 157 15.72 -9.46 3.33
C LYS A 157 14.79 -9.71 2.15
N ILE A 158 14.15 -8.69 1.60
CA ILE A 158 13.30 -8.83 0.41
C ILE A 158 14.11 -9.23 -0.82
N LEU A 159 15.24 -8.55 -1.04
CA LEU A 159 16.13 -8.86 -2.16
C LEU A 159 16.68 -10.29 -2.09
N ASP A 160 16.93 -10.79 -0.88
CA ASP A 160 17.39 -12.16 -0.64
C ASP A 160 16.25 -13.19 -0.67
N GLY A 161 15.07 -12.86 -0.12
CA GLY A 161 13.99 -13.82 0.13
C GLY A 161 13.02 -14.01 -1.04
N LEU A 162 12.68 -12.93 -1.77
CA LEU A 162 11.73 -13.00 -2.89
C LEU A 162 12.44 -13.33 -4.19
N LYS A 163 12.83 -14.60 -4.35
CA LYS A 163 13.61 -15.07 -5.51
C LYS A 163 12.95 -14.78 -6.86
N ASP A 164 11.63 -14.74 -6.88
CA ASP A 164 10.81 -14.52 -8.08
C ASP A 164 10.52 -13.06 -8.39
N LEU A 165 10.94 -12.13 -7.53
CA LEU A 165 10.72 -10.70 -7.71
C LEU A 165 11.44 -10.21 -8.96
N GLU A 166 10.71 -9.53 -9.83
CA GLU A 166 11.20 -9.00 -11.10
C GLU A 166 11.34 -7.47 -11.08
N VAL A 167 10.40 -6.80 -10.41
CA VAL A 167 10.33 -5.34 -10.34
C VAL A 167 10.27 -4.90 -8.89
N LEU A 168 11.22 -4.07 -8.48
CA LEU A 168 11.21 -3.40 -7.19
C LEU A 168 11.24 -1.89 -7.40
N ASN A 169 10.26 -1.18 -6.84
CA ASN A 169 10.22 0.27 -6.83
C ASN A 169 10.42 0.80 -5.41
N ILE A 170 11.48 1.57 -5.21
CA ILE A 170 11.76 2.33 -3.98
C ILE A 170 11.90 3.82 -4.27
N SER A 171 11.32 4.30 -5.37
CA SER A 171 11.40 5.71 -5.76
C SER A 171 10.76 6.61 -4.71
N HIS A 172 11.41 7.74 -4.46
CA HIS A 172 10.98 8.74 -3.48
C HIS A 172 10.91 8.22 -2.06
N SER A 173 11.64 7.16 -1.75
CA SER A 173 11.74 6.58 -0.42
C SER A 173 13.10 6.90 0.18
N TYR A 174 13.23 6.68 1.49
CA TYR A 174 14.53 6.77 2.17
C TYR A 174 14.76 5.54 3.03
N LEU A 175 16.03 5.22 3.22
CA LEU A 175 16.43 4.09 4.04
C LEU A 175 16.60 4.52 5.49
N VAL A 176 16.30 3.60 6.40
CA VAL A 176 16.43 3.78 7.84
C VAL A 176 17.23 2.64 8.43
N GLU A 177 18.21 3.01 9.26
CA GLU A 177 18.96 2.10 10.11
C GLU A 177 18.80 2.49 11.58
N LEU A 178 18.94 1.50 12.48
CA LEU A 178 19.10 1.78 13.90
C LEU A 178 20.55 2.13 14.16
N SER A 179 20.80 3.24 14.87
CA SER A 179 22.17 3.58 15.22
C SER A 179 22.75 2.54 16.18
N GLY A 180 23.92 1.98 15.87
CA GLY A 180 24.56 0.94 16.68
C GLY A 180 24.89 1.37 18.11
N TRP A 181 25.01 2.67 18.36
CA TRP A 181 25.32 3.26 19.67
C TRP A 181 24.07 3.72 20.44
N GLN A 182 22.96 3.96 19.75
CA GLN A 182 21.65 4.32 20.33
C GLN A 182 20.54 3.56 19.58
N PRO A 183 20.13 2.37 20.06
CA PRO A 183 19.14 1.53 19.40
C PRO A 183 17.77 2.18 19.20
N GLN A 184 17.50 3.31 19.84
CA GLN A 184 16.26 4.08 19.69
C GLN A 184 16.35 5.19 18.62
N LYS A 185 17.56 5.51 18.14
CA LYS A 185 17.77 6.57 17.16
C LYS A 185 17.82 5.99 15.75
N LYS A 186 16.82 6.35 14.95
CA LYS A 186 16.76 6.06 13.51
C LYS A 186 17.71 7.02 12.77
N VAL A 187 18.57 6.46 11.92
CA VAL A 187 19.47 7.21 11.03
C VAL A 187 18.93 7.10 9.61
N ILE A 188 18.77 8.23 8.93
CA ILE A 188 18.37 8.28 7.54
C ILE A 188 19.61 8.01 6.67
N VAL A 189 19.50 7.01 5.81
CA VAL A 189 20.50 6.67 4.81
C VAL A 189 19.96 7.13 3.46
N ARG A 190 20.69 8.08 2.84
CA ARG A 190 20.26 8.78 1.62
C ARG A 190 20.83 8.18 0.34
N GLU A 191 21.70 7.18 0.46
CA GLU A 191 22.34 6.50 -0.67
C GLU A 191 22.18 4.99 -0.56
N LEU A 192 22.16 4.32 -1.71
CA LEU A 192 22.17 2.87 -1.76
C LEU A 192 23.62 2.40 -1.72
N ASP A 193 23.95 1.56 -0.75
CA ASP A 193 25.25 0.92 -0.70
C ASP A 193 25.39 -0.20 -1.74
N GLU A 194 26.64 -0.60 -1.97
CA GLU A 194 27.01 -1.63 -2.94
C GLU A 194 26.30 -2.98 -2.71
N VAL A 195 26.01 -3.34 -1.45
CA VAL A 195 25.35 -4.61 -1.13
C VAL A 195 23.91 -4.63 -1.67
N ILE A 196 23.19 -3.51 -1.53
CA ILE A 196 21.83 -3.38 -2.07
C ILE A 196 21.86 -3.42 -3.59
N LEU A 197 22.79 -2.68 -4.21
CA LEU A 197 22.93 -2.62 -5.66
C LEU A 197 23.28 -3.99 -6.26
N GLU A 198 24.22 -4.71 -5.65
CA GLU A 198 24.60 -6.06 -6.07
C GLU A 198 23.41 -7.02 -5.98
N LYS A 199 22.69 -7.03 -4.85
CA LYS A 199 21.51 -7.89 -4.65
C LYS A 199 20.37 -7.53 -5.59
N ALA A 200 20.18 -6.26 -5.91
CA ALA A 200 19.15 -5.78 -6.82
C ALA A 200 19.49 -6.02 -8.30
N SER A 201 20.75 -6.32 -8.64
CA SER A 201 21.19 -6.56 -10.03
C SER A 201 20.47 -7.73 -10.72
N ARG A 202 19.92 -8.68 -9.95
CA ARG A 202 19.11 -9.79 -10.47
C ARG A 202 17.71 -9.37 -10.96
N LEU A 203 17.22 -8.20 -10.52
CA LEU A 203 15.88 -7.73 -10.85
C LEU A 203 15.84 -7.29 -12.32
N LYS A 204 14.72 -7.52 -13.00
CA LYS A 204 14.51 -6.99 -14.36
C LYS A 204 14.48 -5.46 -14.34
N ARG A 205 13.88 -4.87 -13.30
CA ARG A 205 13.82 -3.42 -13.09
C ARG A 205 13.95 -3.09 -11.61
N PHE A 206 14.92 -2.24 -11.29
CA PHE A 206 15.05 -1.62 -9.98
C PHE A 206 14.86 -0.11 -10.15
N LEU A 207 13.74 0.41 -9.65
CA LEU A 207 13.34 1.81 -9.82
C LEU A 207 13.65 2.58 -8.54
N THR A 208 14.43 3.64 -8.67
CA THR A 208 14.93 4.42 -7.55
C THR A 208 14.86 5.91 -7.87
N CYS A 209 14.65 6.70 -6.83
CA CYS A 209 14.83 8.14 -6.82
C CYS A 209 15.11 8.51 -5.37
N MET A 210 16.37 8.85 -5.07
CA MET A 210 16.83 9.23 -3.72
C MET A 210 17.46 10.63 -3.74
N GLU A 211 16.99 11.47 -4.66
CA GLU A 211 17.46 12.85 -4.86
C GLU A 211 16.82 13.80 -3.84
N HIS A 212 17.17 13.66 -2.55
CA HIS A 212 16.55 14.41 -1.46
C HIS A 212 16.78 15.94 -1.53
N GLU A 213 17.73 16.41 -2.34
CA GLU A 213 18.02 17.84 -2.51
C GLU A 213 17.23 18.48 -3.65
N THR A 214 16.87 17.73 -4.68
CA THR A 214 16.28 18.28 -5.92
C THR A 214 14.88 17.74 -6.21
N CYS A 215 14.54 16.55 -5.71
CA CYS A 215 13.24 15.94 -5.93
C CYS A 215 12.25 16.31 -4.83
N VAL A 216 11.20 17.03 -5.21
CA VAL A 216 10.10 17.44 -4.33
C VAL A 216 9.46 16.24 -3.62
N MET A 217 9.30 15.11 -4.31
CA MET A 217 8.69 13.91 -3.73
C MET A 217 9.58 13.22 -2.68
N CYS A 218 10.90 13.21 -2.88
CA CYS A 218 11.85 12.72 -1.87
C CYS A 218 11.82 13.60 -0.61
N GLN A 219 11.84 14.92 -0.80
CA GLN A 219 11.75 15.91 0.29
C GLN A 219 10.45 15.76 1.08
N ARG A 220 9.31 15.64 0.39
CA ARG A 220 8.00 15.43 1.02
C ARG A 220 7.97 14.14 1.85
N THR A 221 8.48 13.04 1.29
CA THR A 221 8.49 11.74 1.97
C THR A 221 9.34 11.79 3.24
N GLU A 222 10.51 12.43 3.20
CA GLU A 222 11.35 12.62 4.39
C GLU A 222 10.67 13.49 5.45
N ASN A 223 10.10 14.63 5.05
CA ASN A 223 9.38 15.55 5.95
C ASN A 223 8.14 14.91 6.60
N ASP A 224 7.50 13.98 5.91
CA ASP A 224 6.35 13.26 6.43
C ASP A 224 6.73 11.95 7.15
N GLU A 225 8.04 11.68 7.32
CA GLU A 225 8.56 10.47 7.99
C GLU A 225 8.12 9.16 7.31
N GLY A 226 7.95 9.19 5.97
CA GLY A 226 7.43 8.08 5.19
C GLY A 226 5.97 7.74 5.51
N ILE A 227 5.28 8.57 6.30
CA ILE A 227 3.84 8.48 6.51
C ILE A 227 3.17 9.14 5.32
N VAL A 228 2.28 8.40 4.68
CA VAL A 228 1.62 8.87 3.48
C VAL A 228 0.59 9.95 3.80
N ARG A 229 0.87 11.21 3.44
CA ARG A 229 -0.03 12.35 3.66
C ARG A 229 -0.49 13.01 2.36
N TRP A 230 -0.97 12.20 1.41
CA TRP A 230 -1.47 12.66 0.11
C TRP A 230 -2.46 13.84 0.18
N TYR A 231 -3.27 13.92 1.25
CA TYR A 231 -4.19 15.04 1.47
C TYR A 231 -3.51 16.41 1.63
N LYS A 232 -2.18 16.46 1.86
CA LYS A 232 -1.41 17.70 1.94
C LYS A 232 -0.88 18.17 0.58
N TYR A 233 -0.95 17.32 -0.43
CA TYR A 233 -0.29 17.51 -1.72
C TYR A 233 -1.30 17.53 -2.86
N GLU A 234 -0.81 17.64 -4.09
CA GLU A 234 -1.65 17.71 -5.28
C GLU A 234 -2.49 16.43 -5.42
N GLU A 235 -3.77 16.59 -5.80
CA GLU A 235 -4.77 15.51 -5.76
C GLU A 235 -4.42 14.33 -6.68
N ASP A 236 -3.51 14.50 -7.63
CA ASP A 236 -3.13 13.45 -8.58
C ASP A 236 -1.82 12.72 -8.22
N ASP A 237 -1.02 13.23 -7.28
CA ASP A 237 0.30 12.65 -6.95
C ASP A 237 0.23 11.22 -6.41
N TRP A 238 -0.87 10.87 -5.74
CA TRP A 238 -1.09 9.52 -5.19
C TRP A 238 -1.45 8.49 -6.27
N LYS A 239 -1.89 8.94 -7.46
CA LYS A 239 -2.18 8.09 -8.62
C LYS A 239 -0.92 7.65 -9.35
N VAL A 240 0.19 8.36 -9.10
CA VAL A 240 1.46 8.10 -9.77
C VAL A 240 2.23 6.94 -9.11
N ASP A 241 2.76 6.08 -9.96
CA ASP A 241 3.80 5.10 -9.64
C ASP A 241 4.72 4.91 -10.86
N GLU A 242 6.00 4.67 -10.62
CA GLU A 242 7.01 4.41 -11.64
C GLU A 242 6.84 3.00 -12.25
N VAL A 243 6.09 2.13 -11.56
CA VAL A 243 5.58 0.87 -12.10
C VAL A 243 4.26 1.12 -12.83
N SER A 244 4.25 0.98 -14.15
CA SER A 244 3.09 1.26 -15.00
C SER A 244 1.81 0.50 -14.62
N SER A 245 1.93 -0.75 -14.13
CA SER A 245 0.78 -1.54 -13.69
C SER A 245 0.18 -1.03 -12.37
N LEU A 246 0.93 -0.25 -11.59
CA LEU A 246 0.52 0.33 -10.32
C LEU A 246 0.10 1.81 -10.41
N HIS A 247 0.25 2.43 -11.57
CA HIS A 247 -0.30 3.75 -11.90
C HIS A 247 -1.85 3.69 -11.96
N LEU A 248 -2.55 4.74 -11.52
CA LEU A 248 -4.02 4.79 -11.43
C LEU A 248 -4.65 5.68 -12.50
#